data_AF-A0A6J2R6G0-F1
#
_entry.id   AF-A0A6J2R6G0-F1
#
_cell.length_a   1.000
_cell.length_b   1.000
_cell.length_c   1.000
_cell.angle_alpha   90.00
_cell.angle_beta   90.00
_cell.angle_gamma   90.00
#
_symmetry.space_group_name_H-M   'P 1'
#
loop_
_entity.id
_entity.type
_entity.pdbx_description
1 polymer ?
#
loop_
_entity_poly.entity_id
_entity_poly.type
_entity_poly.pdbx_seq_one_letter_code
_entity_poly.pdbx_strand_id
1 'polypeptide(L)'
;MSCHDKDCTDHGLAGQSKLESFLFSCELSSKVPFYTFQGDEDEDLEHFLELRTVCLGEGAKEENNVVEVTAMNHQGKTISVPIANLHVSCLPMVSLGEFELKAPVTIRLKAGTGPVTVSGLHLIASEVEESDMSDDDDDDEEEEISPIKPAKKKQKQ
;
A
#
# COMPACT_ATOMS: atom_id res chain seq x y z
N MET A 1 -26.28 16.38 -7.17
CA MET A 1 -26.28 15.90 -8.56
C MET A 1 -25.42 14.64 -8.58
N SER A 2 -26.06 13.49 -8.44
CA SER A 2 -25.42 12.17 -8.47
C SER A 2 -25.42 11.69 -9.91
N CYS A 3 -24.24 11.62 -10.52
CA CYS A 3 -24.07 11.03 -11.84
C CYS A 3 -23.82 9.54 -11.64
N HIS A 4 -24.80 8.72 -11.99
CA HIS A 4 -24.62 7.30 -12.29
C HIS A 4 -24.08 7.21 -13.72
N ASP A 5 -22.99 6.48 -13.92
CA ASP A 5 -22.72 5.71 -15.14
C ASP A 5 -21.86 4.51 -14.70
N LYS A 6 -22.49 3.33 -14.60
CA LYS A 6 -22.65 2.30 -15.63
C LYS A 6 -21.46 1.35 -15.68
N ASP A 7 -21.77 0.11 -15.36
CA ASP A 7 -20.95 -1.10 -15.46
C ASP A 7 -20.13 -1.15 -16.76
N CYS A 8 -18.84 -1.43 -16.62
CA CYS A 8 -18.03 -2.01 -17.66
C CYS A 8 -17.76 -3.47 -17.26
N THR A 9 -18.55 -4.39 -17.81
CA THR A 9 -18.45 -5.82 -17.55
C THR A 9 -17.31 -6.44 -18.35
N ASP A 10 -16.50 -7.23 -17.64
CA ASP A 10 -15.78 -8.43 -18.06
C ASP A 10 -14.75 -8.33 -19.20
N HIS A 11 -13.48 -8.23 -18.79
CA HIS A 11 -12.38 -8.89 -19.47
C HIS A 11 -11.54 -9.68 -18.45
N GLY A 12 -11.97 -10.91 -18.19
CA GLY A 12 -11.14 -11.98 -17.64
C GLY A 12 -11.09 -12.00 -16.13
N LEU A 13 -11.71 -13.03 -15.54
CA LEU A 13 -11.51 -13.42 -14.14
C LEU A 13 -10.06 -13.86 -13.95
N ALA A 14 -9.14 -12.90 -13.80
CA ALA A 14 -7.90 -13.13 -13.08
C ALA A 14 -8.28 -13.14 -11.59
N GLY A 15 -7.88 -14.18 -10.86
CA GLY A 15 -8.16 -14.32 -9.43
C GLY A 15 -7.91 -13.01 -8.69
N GLN A 16 -8.83 -12.62 -7.80
CA GLN A 16 -8.65 -11.41 -7.02
C GLN A 16 -7.35 -11.55 -6.21
N SER A 17 -6.40 -10.64 -6.37
CA SER A 17 -5.18 -10.63 -5.56
C SER A 17 -5.45 -9.91 -4.25
N LYS A 18 -5.17 -10.54 -3.10
CA LYS A 18 -5.20 -9.89 -1.80
C LYS A 18 -3.87 -9.17 -1.59
N LEU A 19 -3.95 -7.90 -1.16
CA LEU A 19 -2.77 -7.09 -0.85
C LEU A 19 -2.74 -6.81 0.64
N GLU A 20 -1.70 -7.28 1.32
CA GLU A 20 -1.47 -7.01 2.74
C GLU A 20 -0.41 -5.90 2.89
N SER A 21 -0.68 -4.94 3.78
CA SER A 21 0.18 -3.78 3.97
C SER A 21 0.77 -3.71 5.37
N PHE A 22 2.09 -3.58 5.46
CA PHE A 22 2.85 -3.46 6.70
C PHE A 22 3.64 -2.15 6.71
N LEU A 23 3.92 -1.61 7.90
CA LEU A 23 4.73 -0.40 8.01
C LEU A 23 6.21 -0.71 7.71
N PHE A 24 6.83 0.11 6.87
CA PHE A 24 8.24 0.06 6.58
C PHE A 24 8.95 1.35 7.00
N SER A 25 10.15 1.22 7.56
CA SER A 25 11.05 2.35 7.80
C SER A 25 12.51 1.88 7.87
N CYS A 26 13.43 2.72 7.39
CA CYS A 26 14.85 2.57 7.61
C CYS A 26 15.52 3.93 7.88
N GLU A 27 16.60 3.92 8.66
CA GLU A 27 17.44 5.10 8.87
C GLU A 27 18.79 4.91 8.15
N LEU A 28 19.22 5.95 7.44
CA LEU A 28 20.48 6.01 6.74
C LEU A 28 21.37 7.09 7.35
N SER A 29 22.64 6.77 7.54
CA SER A 29 23.65 7.70 8.06
C SER A 29 25.02 7.38 7.48
N SER A 30 26.03 8.20 7.77
CA SER A 30 27.41 7.88 7.38
C SER A 30 27.94 6.57 7.96
N LYS A 31 27.35 6.07 9.06
CA LYS A 31 27.71 4.79 9.68
C LYS A 31 27.00 3.60 9.03
N VAL A 32 25.75 3.80 8.63
CA VAL A 32 24.91 2.81 7.94
C VAL A 32 24.35 3.47 6.69
N PRO A 33 25.13 3.52 5.59
CA PRO A 33 24.79 4.35 4.44
C PRO A 33 23.81 3.70 3.48
N PHE A 34 23.44 2.43 3.68
CA PHE A 34 22.46 1.75 2.84
C PHE A 34 21.64 0.74 3.63
N TYR A 35 20.45 0.46 3.13
CA TYR A 35 19.55 -0.59 3.56
C TYR A 35 19.03 -1.33 2.33
N THR A 36 19.01 -2.66 2.36
CA THR A 36 18.44 -3.47 1.27
C THR A 36 17.21 -4.18 1.79
N PHE A 37 16.09 -3.90 1.15
CA PHE A 37 14.84 -4.62 1.31
C PHE A 37 14.83 -5.82 0.35
N GLN A 38 14.56 -7.00 0.89
CA GLN A 38 14.39 -8.25 0.15
C GLN A 38 13.05 -8.88 0.56
N GLY A 39 12.38 -9.52 -0.39
CA GLY A 39 11.22 -10.36 -0.09
C GLY A 39 11.66 -11.65 0.60
N ASP A 40 10.71 -12.41 1.12
CA ASP A 40 11.00 -13.77 1.58
C ASP A 40 11.29 -14.66 0.36
N GLU A 41 12.30 -15.52 0.46
CA GLU A 41 12.63 -16.47 -0.61
C GLU A 41 11.85 -17.79 -0.44
N ASP A 42 11.31 -18.04 0.75
CA ASP A 42 10.63 -19.30 1.10
C ASP A 42 9.12 -19.29 0.75
N GLU A 43 8.56 -18.11 0.44
CA GLU A 43 7.17 -17.94 0.01
C GLU A 43 7.14 -17.45 -1.44
N ASP A 44 6.37 -18.13 -2.31
CA ASP A 44 6.14 -17.72 -3.71
C ASP A 44 5.22 -16.48 -3.81
N LEU A 45 5.45 -15.47 -2.98
CA LEU A 45 4.68 -14.23 -2.92
C LEU A 45 5.46 -13.06 -3.52
N GLU A 46 4.74 -12.10 -4.08
CA GLU A 46 5.36 -10.88 -4.61
C GLU A 46 5.45 -9.80 -3.52
N HIS A 47 6.67 -9.32 -3.26
CA HIS A 47 6.94 -8.26 -2.30
C HIS A 47 7.21 -6.93 -3.01
N PHE A 48 6.51 -5.88 -2.56
CA PHE A 48 6.71 -4.52 -3.02
C PHE A 48 7.05 -3.60 -1.85
N LEU A 49 7.86 -2.58 -2.15
CA LEU A 49 8.22 -1.52 -1.24
C LEU A 49 7.67 -0.20 -1.77
N GLU A 50 6.69 0.36 -1.08
CA GLU A 50 6.12 1.67 -1.36
C GLU A 50 6.80 2.72 -0.49
N LEU A 51 7.59 3.61 -1.07
CA LEU A 51 8.25 4.70 -0.34
C LEU A 51 7.34 5.93 -0.31
N ARG A 52 7.06 6.45 0.89
CA ARG A 52 6.18 7.61 1.08
C ARG A 52 6.92 8.89 1.44
N THR A 53 7.80 8.84 2.41
CA THR A 53 8.47 10.06 2.91
C THR A 53 9.94 9.82 3.19
N VAL A 54 10.73 10.86 2.93
CA VAL A 54 12.14 10.95 3.29
C VAL A 54 12.29 12.18 4.20
N CYS A 55 12.87 12.00 5.38
CA CYS A 55 12.97 13.05 6.40
C CYS A 55 14.39 13.13 6.96
N LEU A 56 14.91 14.33 7.17
CA LEU A 56 16.09 14.53 8.00
C LEU A 56 15.73 14.27 9.46
N GLY A 57 16.53 13.45 10.12
CA GLY A 57 16.42 13.19 11.55
C GLY A 57 17.10 14.28 12.40
N GLU A 58 16.89 14.19 13.71
CA GLU A 58 17.51 15.10 14.67
C GLU A 58 19.05 14.98 14.61
N GLY A 59 19.74 16.12 14.67
CA GLY A 59 21.20 16.17 14.62
C GLY A 59 21.79 16.08 13.20
N ALA A 60 20.96 16.05 12.15
CA ALA A 60 21.43 16.22 10.79
C ALA A 60 22.17 17.55 10.62
N LYS A 61 23.30 17.51 9.91
CA LYS A 61 24.14 18.69 9.69
C LYS A 61 23.57 19.61 8.61
N GLU A 62 24.04 20.84 8.59
CA GLU A 62 23.75 21.82 7.53
C GLU A 62 24.51 21.44 6.25
N GLU A 63 24.01 20.43 5.55
CA GLU A 63 24.55 19.91 4.29
C GLU A 63 23.46 19.25 3.43
N ASN A 64 23.76 19.02 2.17
CA ASN A 64 22.87 18.28 1.27
C ASN A 64 22.95 16.78 1.57
N ASN A 65 21.79 16.17 1.80
CA ASN A 65 21.64 14.74 1.99
C ASN A 65 20.90 14.16 0.80
N VAL A 66 21.58 13.34 -0.01
CA VAL A 66 21.02 12.77 -1.25
C VAL A 66 20.69 11.31 -1.03
N VAL A 67 19.41 10.95 -1.17
CA VAL A 67 18.95 9.55 -1.09
C VAL A 67 18.76 9.01 -2.51
N GLU A 68 19.29 7.82 -2.74
CA GLU A 68 19.25 7.10 -4.00
C GLU A 68 18.63 5.73 -3.80
N VAL A 69 17.87 5.26 -4.78
CA VAL A 69 17.31 3.91 -4.80
C VAL A 69 17.91 3.12 -5.95
N THR A 70 18.27 1.88 -5.67
CA THR A 70 18.76 0.91 -6.66
C THR A 70 17.75 -0.23 -6.77
N ALA A 71 17.22 -0.41 -7.98
CA ALA A 71 16.20 -1.42 -8.30
C ALA A 71 16.33 -1.87 -9.77
N MET A 72 15.60 -2.92 -10.14
CA MET A 72 15.55 -3.45 -11.50
C MET A 72 14.65 -2.59 -12.39
N ASN A 73 15.08 -2.30 -13.62
CA ASN A 73 14.26 -1.62 -14.62
C ASN A 73 13.53 -2.62 -15.55
N HIS A 74 12.74 -2.08 -16.49
CA HIS A 74 11.98 -2.87 -17.47
C HIS A 74 12.83 -3.78 -18.40
N GLN A 75 14.15 -3.61 -18.43
CA GLN A 75 15.08 -4.42 -19.23
C GLN A 75 15.76 -5.51 -18.38
N GLY A 76 15.36 -5.69 -17.13
CA GLY A 76 16.01 -6.59 -16.19
C GLY A 76 17.36 -6.08 -15.66
N LYS A 77 17.70 -4.80 -15.89
CA LYS A 77 18.96 -4.22 -15.45
C LYS A 77 18.78 -3.46 -14.14
N THR A 78 19.66 -3.71 -13.18
CA THR A 78 19.76 -2.91 -11.95
C THR A 78 20.30 -1.52 -12.26
N ILE A 79 19.56 -0.48 -11.86
CA ILE A 79 19.93 0.92 -12.00
C ILE A 79 19.78 1.65 -10.67
N SER A 80 20.53 2.74 -10.49
CA SER A 80 20.44 3.61 -9.31
C SER A 80 19.94 4.99 -9.69
N VAL A 81 18.92 5.51 -8.99
CA VAL A 81 18.26 6.80 -9.30
C VAL A 81 18.12 7.63 -8.02
N PRO A 82 18.58 8.91 -8.01
CA PRO A 82 18.36 9.78 -6.86
C PRO A 82 16.88 10.13 -6.74
N ILE A 83 16.30 9.93 -5.55
CA ILE A 83 14.87 10.16 -5.29
C ILE A 83 14.60 11.38 -4.41
N ALA A 84 15.58 11.83 -3.63
CA ALA A 84 15.45 13.00 -2.77
C ALA A 84 16.80 13.70 -2.55
N ASN A 85 16.75 15.02 -2.40
CA ASN A 85 17.86 15.84 -1.91
C ASN A 85 17.33 16.75 -0.79
N LEU A 86 17.79 16.53 0.44
CA LEU A 86 17.29 17.19 1.63
C LEU A 86 18.34 18.13 2.22
N HIS A 87 17.86 19.22 2.82
CA HIS A 87 18.70 20.21 3.50
C HIS A 87 17.93 20.82 4.67
N VAL A 88 18.57 20.95 5.84
CA VAL A 88 17.90 21.36 7.09
C VAL A 88 17.19 22.71 6.95
N SER A 89 17.83 23.70 6.32
CA SER A 89 17.27 25.05 6.17
C SER A 89 16.32 25.27 4.99
N CYS A 90 16.23 24.33 4.03
CA CYS A 90 15.48 24.55 2.79
C CYS A 90 14.38 23.50 2.57
N LEU A 91 14.72 22.21 2.75
CA LEU A 91 13.84 21.09 2.44
C LEU A 91 14.16 19.90 3.36
N PRO A 92 13.68 19.93 4.62
CA PRO A 92 13.99 18.88 5.60
C PRO A 92 13.19 17.59 5.41
N MET A 93 12.14 17.63 4.58
CA MET A 93 11.26 16.50 4.27
C MET A 93 10.89 16.53 2.77
N VAL A 94 10.82 15.35 2.16
CA VAL A 94 10.25 15.11 0.83
C VAL A 94 9.15 14.04 0.95
N SER A 95 7.98 14.31 0.37
CA SER A 95 6.94 13.30 0.15
C SER A 95 7.04 12.78 -1.28
N LEU A 96 7.09 11.46 -1.43
CA LEU A 96 7.22 10.74 -2.70
C LEU A 96 5.86 10.24 -3.23
N GLY A 97 4.81 10.30 -2.42
CA GLY A 97 3.51 9.70 -2.75
C GLY A 97 3.56 8.18 -2.63
N GLU A 98 3.06 7.48 -3.64
CA GLU A 98 3.03 6.01 -3.73
C GLU A 98 4.16 5.55 -4.66
N PHE A 99 5.41 5.79 -4.25
CA PHE A 99 6.58 5.36 -5.04
C PHE A 99 6.83 3.87 -4.81
N GLU A 100 6.17 3.03 -5.59
CA GLU A 100 6.23 1.57 -5.47
C GLU A 100 7.38 0.96 -6.28
N LEU A 101 8.06 -0.02 -5.66
CA LEU A 101 9.16 -0.77 -6.24
C LEU A 101 9.08 -2.25 -5.88
N LYS A 102 9.19 -3.13 -6.88
CA LYS A 102 9.30 -4.57 -6.66
C LYS A 102 10.65 -4.93 -6.02
N ALA A 103 10.64 -5.80 -5.02
CA ALA A 103 11.85 -6.32 -4.39
C ALA A 103 12.75 -7.09 -5.40
N PRO A 104 14.09 -7.07 -5.24
CA PRO A 104 14.86 -6.40 -4.18
C PRO A 104 15.10 -4.91 -4.47
N VAL A 105 15.14 -4.11 -3.39
CA VAL A 105 15.36 -2.65 -3.45
C VAL A 105 16.46 -2.24 -2.47
N THR A 106 17.47 -1.52 -2.94
CA THR A 106 18.49 -0.92 -2.05
C THR A 106 18.34 0.58 -1.98
N ILE A 107 18.17 1.11 -0.77
CA ILE A 107 18.11 2.55 -0.48
C ILE A 107 19.47 2.97 0.07
N ARG A 108 20.04 4.06 -0.44
CA ARG A 108 21.38 4.53 -0.09
C ARG A 108 21.44 6.04 0.14
N LEU A 109 22.14 6.45 1.19
CA LEU A 109 22.60 7.82 1.38
C LEU A 109 23.86 8.04 0.54
N LYS A 110 23.69 8.68 -0.61
CA LYS A 110 24.75 8.93 -1.59
C LYS A 110 25.67 10.10 -1.19
N ALA A 111 25.10 11.09 -0.51
CA ALA A 111 25.80 12.27 -0.02
C ALA A 111 25.17 12.74 1.30
N GLY A 112 25.94 13.44 2.12
CA GLY A 112 25.55 13.86 3.46
C GLY A 112 25.84 12.79 4.51
N THR A 113 25.71 13.16 5.78
CA THR A 113 26.01 12.31 6.94
C THR A 113 24.75 11.78 7.63
N GLY A 114 23.57 12.28 7.28
CA GLY A 114 22.30 11.94 7.92
C GLY A 114 22.25 12.43 9.38
N PRO A 115 21.35 11.86 10.21
CA PRO A 115 20.45 10.74 9.90
C PRO A 115 19.34 11.15 8.90
N VAL A 116 18.99 10.21 8.01
CA VAL A 116 17.86 10.33 7.09
C VAL A 116 16.94 9.13 7.27
N THR A 117 15.69 9.37 7.62
CA THR A 117 14.67 8.31 7.71
C THR A 117 13.90 8.23 6.40
N VAL A 118 13.74 7.03 5.88
CA VAL A 118 12.85 6.72 4.74
C VAL A 118 11.75 5.83 5.27
N SER A 119 10.49 6.19 5.04
CA SER A 119 9.33 5.43 5.52
C SER A 119 8.29 5.25 4.44
N GLY A 120 7.47 4.21 4.62
CA GLY A 120 6.44 3.83 3.66
C GLY A 120 5.77 2.52 4.06
N LEU A 121 5.40 1.70 3.08
CA LEU A 121 4.74 0.42 3.28
C LEU A 121 5.53 -0.72 2.63
N HIS A 122 5.50 -1.87 3.28
CA HIS A 122 5.80 -3.16 2.67
C HIS A 122 4.47 -3.78 2.27
N LEU A 123 4.31 -4.06 0.98
CA LEU A 123 3.12 -4.68 0.42
C LEU A 123 3.44 -6.12 0.01
N ILE A 124 2.57 -7.05 0.37
CA ILE A 124 2.65 -8.46 -0.01
C ILE A 124 1.41 -8.79 -0.83
N ALA A 125 1.62 -9.24 -2.06
CA ALA A 125 0.54 -9.69 -2.94
C ALA A 125 0.43 -11.22 -2.90
N SER A 126 -0.77 -11.71 -2.60
CA SER A 126 -1.12 -13.14 -2.66
C SER A 126 -2.32 -13.35 -3.60
N GLU A 127 -2.34 -14.49 -4.29
CA GLU A 127 -3.50 -14.91 -5.08
C GLU A 127 -4.58 -15.43 -4.12
N VAL A 128 -5.81 -14.91 -4.20
CA VAL A 128 -6.93 -15.48 -3.44
C VAL A 128 -7.36 -16.75 -4.16
N GLU A 129 -7.16 -17.91 -3.53
CA GLU A 129 -7.80 -19.14 -3.99
C GLU A 129 -9.32 -18.99 -3.81
N GLU A 130 -10.10 -19.34 -4.83
CA GLU A 130 -11.58 -19.22 -4.88
C GLU A 130 -12.31 -19.98 -3.75
N SER A 131 -11.59 -20.69 -2.87
CA SER A 131 -12.13 -21.48 -1.76
C SER A 131 -12.51 -20.68 -0.52
N ASP A 132 -12.00 -19.44 -0.36
CA ASP A 132 -12.39 -18.53 0.73
C ASP A 132 -13.69 -17.75 0.43
N MET A 133 -14.28 -17.97 -0.75
CA MET A 133 -15.59 -17.44 -1.16
C MET A 133 -16.70 -18.47 -0.92
N SER A 134 -16.75 -19.08 0.28
CA SER A 134 -17.99 -19.73 0.70
C SER A 134 -18.98 -18.63 1.07
N ASP A 135 -19.76 -18.20 0.10
CA ASP A 135 -21.05 -17.52 0.30
C ASP A 135 -21.83 -18.34 1.33
N ASP A 136 -21.97 -17.79 2.54
CA ASP A 136 -22.97 -18.21 3.53
C ASP A 136 -24.34 -17.67 3.10
N ASP A 137 -24.72 -17.94 1.85
CA ASP A 137 -26.08 -17.74 1.32
C ASP A 137 -26.88 -19.00 1.69
N ASP A 138 -27.20 -19.14 2.98
CA ASP A 138 -28.30 -20.00 3.43
C ASP A 138 -29.60 -19.19 3.31
N ASP A 139 -30.27 -19.42 2.19
CA ASP A 139 -31.65 -19.04 1.85
C ASP A 139 -32.67 -19.58 2.88
N ASP A 140 -33.87 -18.99 2.87
CA ASP A 140 -35.15 -19.48 3.42
C ASP A 140 -35.52 -19.23 4.91
N GLU A 141 -36.23 -18.13 5.19
CA GLU A 141 -37.54 -18.23 5.85
C GLU A 141 -38.53 -17.21 5.24
N GLU A 142 -39.52 -17.74 4.50
CA GLU A 142 -40.66 -17.01 3.94
C GLU A 142 -41.46 -16.29 5.04
N GLU A 143 -41.54 -14.95 4.99
CA GLU A 143 -42.53 -14.20 5.78
C GLU A 143 -43.95 -14.47 5.25
N GLU A 144 -44.67 -15.40 5.88
CA GLU A 144 -46.09 -15.66 5.63
C GLU A 144 -46.96 -14.48 6.12
N ILE A 145 -47.28 -13.56 5.19
CA ILE A 145 -48.09 -12.37 5.44
C ILE A 145 -49.54 -12.78 5.77
N SER A 146 -49.89 -12.73 7.06
CA SER A 146 -51.25 -12.98 7.54
C SER A 146 -52.26 -11.90 7.06
N PRO A 147 -53.41 -12.24 6.45
CA PRO A 147 -54.37 -11.26 5.95
C PRO A 147 -55.05 -10.46 7.06
N ILE A 148 -55.03 -9.13 6.92
CA ILE A 148 -55.68 -8.13 7.77
C ILE A 148 -57.21 -8.30 7.72
N LYS A 149 -57.85 -8.55 8.88
CA LYS A 149 -59.32 -8.54 9.01
C LYS A 149 -59.84 -7.12 9.21
N PRO A 150 -60.90 -6.67 8.51
CA PRO A 150 -61.46 -5.34 8.66
C PRO A 150 -62.25 -5.15 9.97
N ALA A 151 -62.17 -3.94 10.51
CA ALA A 151 -62.72 -3.51 11.79
C ALA A 151 -64.26 -3.56 11.85
N LYS A 152 -64.82 -4.15 12.92
CA LYS A 152 -66.24 -3.98 13.28
C LYS A 152 -66.39 -2.83 14.29
N LYS A 153 -66.89 -1.70 13.79
CA LYS A 153 -67.37 -0.55 14.55
C LYS A 153 -68.62 -0.96 15.35
N LYS A 154 -68.55 -1.01 16.69
CA LYS A 154 -69.75 -1.08 17.54
C LYS A 154 -70.19 0.33 17.90
N GLN A 155 -71.36 0.71 17.40
CA GLN A 155 -72.09 1.92 17.77
C GLN A 155 -73.07 1.57 18.91
N LYS A 156 -73.13 2.45 19.91
CA LYS A 156 -74.02 2.43 21.09
C LYS A 156 -75.49 2.22 20.73
N GLN A 157 -76.20 1.48 21.58
CA GLN A 157 -77.53 1.89 22.06
C GLN A 157 -77.38 2.41 23.48
#